data_AF-A0A7C6FIB5-F1
#
_entry.id   AF-A0A7C6FIB5-F1
#
_cell.length_a   1.000
_cell.length_b   1.000
_cell.length_c   1.000
_cell.angle_alpha   90.00
_cell.angle_beta   90.00
_cell.angle_gamma   90.00
#
_symmetry.space_group_name_H-M   'P 1'
#
loop_
_entity.id
_entity.type
_entity.pdbx_description
1 polymer ?
#
loop_
_entity_poly.entity_id
_entity_poly.type
_entity_poly.pdbx_seq_one_letter_code
_entity_poly.pdbx_strand_id
1 'polypeptide(L)'
;MSNTFIAMPAHRTRILGVQLYLSRMTGFLHWAYNFYFSQYAIHPIDPYLNTDCSGFAPAGDAFQVYPGEGGQPEESLRLMLFLHAMQDLRALSYLEKLSSREEVEALIHQGLSAPITMKVYPREEAWLLCLRHRVNQRIKELA
;
A
#
# COMPACT_ATOMS: atom_id res chain seq x y z
N MET A 1 7.17 -2.02 -8.91
CA MET A 1 6.71 -0.82 -8.21
C MET A 1 5.33 -1.09 -7.66
N SER A 2 5.08 -0.60 -6.45
CA SER A 2 3.78 -0.66 -5.80
C SER A 2 2.75 0.10 -6.64
N ASN A 3 1.50 -0.38 -6.64
CA ASN A 3 0.34 0.30 -7.19
C ASN A 3 -0.91 -0.16 -6.44
N THR A 4 -2.02 0.50 -6.74
CA THR A 4 -3.35 0.27 -6.16
C THR A 4 -4.36 -0.08 -7.26
N PHE A 5 -3.94 -0.85 -8.28
CA PHE A 5 -4.80 -1.27 -9.38
C PHE A 5 -5.65 -2.49 -8.99
N ILE A 6 -6.82 -2.64 -9.61
CA ILE A 6 -7.79 -3.71 -9.28
C ILE A 6 -7.26 -5.10 -9.59
N ALA A 7 -6.63 -5.30 -10.76
CA ALA A 7 -6.17 -6.62 -11.20
C ALA A 7 -4.79 -7.01 -10.65
N MET A 8 -4.32 -6.35 -9.58
CA MET A 8 -3.00 -6.57 -9.00
C MET A 8 -3.09 -7.25 -7.63
N PRO A 9 -2.16 -8.15 -7.30
CA PRO A 9 -2.20 -8.88 -6.04
C PRO A 9 -1.94 -7.97 -4.84
N ALA A 10 -2.57 -8.29 -3.71
CA ALA A 10 -2.65 -7.44 -2.51
C ALA A 10 -1.28 -7.03 -1.94
N HIS A 11 -0.31 -7.96 -1.95
CA HIS A 11 1.04 -7.72 -1.47
C HIS A 11 1.72 -6.54 -2.21
N ARG A 12 1.34 -6.25 -3.47
CA ARG A 12 1.89 -5.15 -4.26
C ARG A 12 1.51 -3.79 -3.68
N THR A 13 0.33 -3.64 -3.11
CA THR A 13 -0.08 -2.43 -2.41
C THR A 13 0.57 -2.37 -1.02
N ARG A 14 0.45 -3.45 -0.25
CA ARG A 14 0.88 -3.45 1.16
C ARG A 14 2.39 -3.25 1.36
N ILE A 15 3.23 -3.75 0.44
CA ILE A 15 4.70 -3.58 0.50
C ILE A 15 5.15 -2.11 0.51
N LEU A 16 4.28 -1.19 0.07
CA LEU A 16 4.55 0.24 0.08
C LEU A 16 5.00 0.73 1.46
N GLY A 17 4.43 0.23 2.55
CA GLY A 17 4.80 0.63 3.91
C GLY A 17 6.28 0.38 4.22
N VAL A 18 6.77 -0.81 3.84
CA VAL A 18 8.18 -1.19 3.99
C VAL A 18 9.07 -0.36 3.08
N GLN A 19 8.64 -0.11 1.84
CA GLN A 19 9.40 0.68 0.87
C GLN A 19 9.55 2.14 1.30
N LEU A 20 8.49 2.75 1.83
CA LEU A 20 8.51 4.10 2.38
C LEU A 20 9.47 4.18 3.57
N TYR A 21 9.40 3.20 4.48
CA TYR A 21 10.30 3.09 5.62
C TYR A 21 11.76 3.05 5.15
N LEU A 22 12.13 2.08 4.32
CA LEU A 22 13.51 1.87 3.82
C LEU A 22 14.04 3.08 3.06
N SER A 23 13.19 3.75 2.27
CA SER A 23 13.59 4.89 1.45
C SER A 23 13.57 6.24 2.18
N ARG A 24 13.24 6.25 3.49
CA ARG A 24 13.09 7.46 4.31
C ARG A 24 12.11 8.47 3.67
N MET A 25 11.09 7.97 3.00
CA MET A 25 10.06 8.82 2.41
C MET A 25 9.07 9.26 3.48
N THR A 26 8.68 10.53 3.45
CA THR A 26 7.78 11.14 4.45
C THR A 26 6.30 10.77 4.24
N GLY A 27 5.96 10.20 3.08
CA GLY A 27 4.60 9.81 2.77
C GLY A 27 4.44 9.33 1.34
N PHE A 28 3.19 9.19 0.92
CA PHE A 28 2.79 8.75 -0.41
C PHE A 28 1.65 9.62 -0.93
N LEU A 29 1.69 9.96 -2.22
CA LEU A 29 0.66 10.70 -2.92
C LEU A 29 0.02 9.80 -3.97
N HIS A 30 -1.31 9.74 -3.99
CA HIS A 30 -2.08 9.18 -5.09
C HIS A 30 -2.90 10.30 -5.75
N TRP A 31 -2.91 10.34 -7.08
CA TRP A 31 -3.49 11.48 -7.81
C TRP A 31 -5.02 11.49 -7.78
N ALA A 32 -5.66 10.33 -7.67
CA ALA A 32 -7.11 10.23 -7.79
C ALA A 32 -7.74 9.45 -6.64
N TYR A 33 -8.49 10.16 -5.80
CA TYR A 33 -9.29 9.54 -4.76
C TYR A 33 -10.62 9.02 -5.32
N ASN A 34 -11.28 9.81 -6.17
CA ASN A 34 -12.65 9.57 -6.66
C ASN A 34 -12.91 10.19 -8.06
N PHE A 35 -11.99 10.03 -9.02
CA PHE A 35 -12.20 10.54 -10.38
C PHE A 35 -13.07 9.55 -11.20
N TYR A 36 -14.36 9.89 -11.35
CA TYR A 36 -15.35 9.06 -12.05
C TYR A 36 -15.70 9.62 -13.43
N PHE A 37 -14.70 9.90 -14.26
CA PHE A 37 -14.91 10.42 -15.60
C PHE A 37 -13.98 9.73 -16.61
N SER A 38 -14.32 9.84 -17.89
CA SER A 38 -13.41 9.51 -18.98
C SER A 38 -12.18 10.44 -19.01
N GLN A 39 -11.23 10.15 -19.91
CA GLN A 39 -10.12 11.08 -20.18
C GLN A 39 -10.64 12.52 -20.41
N TYR A 40 -9.93 13.49 -19.84
CA TYR A 40 -10.26 14.94 -19.90
C TYR A 40 -11.63 15.32 -19.35
N ALA A 41 -12.27 14.44 -18.57
CA ALA A 41 -13.61 14.65 -18.02
C ALA A 41 -14.69 14.93 -19.08
N ILE A 42 -14.55 14.35 -20.29
CA ILE A 42 -15.50 14.53 -21.40
C ILE A 42 -16.91 14.04 -21.02
N HIS A 43 -17.01 12.92 -20.30
CA HIS A 43 -18.27 12.42 -19.76
C HIS A 43 -18.04 11.64 -18.45
N PRO A 44 -19.04 11.58 -17.55
CA PRO A 44 -18.99 10.74 -16.37
C PRO A 44 -19.00 9.26 -16.75
N ILE A 45 -18.40 8.43 -15.91
CA ILE A 45 -18.46 6.97 -16.00
C ILE A 45 -19.15 6.42 -14.75
N ASP A 46 -19.74 5.24 -14.87
CA ASP A 46 -20.17 4.47 -13.71
C ASP A 46 -19.00 3.60 -13.22
N PRO A 47 -18.37 3.91 -12.06
CA PRO A 47 -17.21 3.17 -11.58
C PRO A 47 -17.52 1.73 -11.17
N TYR A 48 -18.79 1.36 -11.00
CA TYR A 48 -19.19 -0.03 -10.77
C TYR A 48 -19.18 -0.87 -12.06
N LEU A 49 -19.28 -0.23 -13.23
CA LEU A 49 -19.32 -0.89 -14.54
C LEU A 49 -18.08 -0.66 -15.39
N ASN A 50 -17.49 0.54 -15.31
CA ASN A 50 -16.29 0.95 -16.02
C ASN A 50 -15.20 1.33 -15.01
N THR A 51 -14.16 0.51 -14.88
CA THR A 51 -13.10 0.75 -13.89
C THR A 51 -11.84 1.42 -14.45
N ASP A 52 -11.80 1.65 -15.76
CA ASP A 52 -10.60 2.06 -16.52
C ASP A 52 -10.75 3.43 -17.20
N CYS A 53 -11.78 4.20 -16.84
CA CYS A 53 -12.07 5.52 -17.38
C CYS A 53 -12.21 5.52 -18.92
N SER A 54 -12.94 4.52 -19.44
CA SER A 54 -13.10 4.27 -20.87
C SER A 54 -11.75 4.02 -21.59
N GLY A 55 -10.87 3.24 -20.95
CA GLY A 55 -9.55 2.87 -21.48
C GLY A 55 -8.43 3.89 -21.27
N PHE A 56 -8.68 4.98 -20.54
CA PHE A 56 -7.67 6.01 -20.25
C PHE A 56 -6.59 5.55 -19.28
N ALA A 57 -6.98 4.80 -18.24
CA ALA A 57 -6.09 4.43 -17.15
C ALA A 57 -6.24 2.94 -16.78
N PRO A 58 -5.23 2.31 -16.19
CA PRO A 58 -5.39 0.97 -15.64
C PRO A 58 -6.58 0.90 -14.67
N ALA A 59 -7.27 -0.24 -14.63
CA ALA A 59 -8.44 -0.43 -13.80
C ALA A 59 -8.17 -0.07 -12.32
N GLY A 60 -8.92 0.91 -11.80
CA GLY A 60 -8.82 1.41 -10.42
C GLY A 60 -7.73 2.44 -10.15
N ASP A 61 -6.95 2.87 -11.14
CA ASP A 61 -5.96 3.95 -10.96
C ASP A 61 -6.64 5.30 -10.65
N ALA A 62 -7.81 5.56 -11.26
CA ALA A 62 -8.51 6.83 -11.13
C ALA A 62 -9.40 6.95 -9.87
N PHE A 63 -9.50 5.93 -9.03
CA PHE A 63 -10.29 6.02 -7.80
C PHE A 63 -9.92 4.95 -6.77
N GLN A 64 -10.03 5.29 -5.49
CA GLN A 64 -9.85 4.39 -4.35
C GLN A 64 -11.16 4.08 -3.62
N VAL A 65 -12.20 4.89 -3.82
CA VAL A 65 -13.53 4.70 -3.25
C VAL A 65 -14.58 4.68 -4.35
N TYR A 66 -15.73 4.08 -4.07
CA TYR A 66 -16.89 4.06 -4.95
C TYR A 66 -17.95 5.07 -4.50
N PRO A 67 -18.78 5.60 -5.41
CA PRO A 67 -19.84 6.55 -5.11
C PRO A 67 -21.06 5.80 -4.55
N GLY A 68 -20.99 5.47 -3.27
CA GLY A 68 -22.07 4.80 -2.56
C GLY A 68 -23.33 5.64 -2.43
N GLU A 69 -24.32 5.09 -1.73
CA GLU A 69 -25.63 5.70 -1.58
C GLU A 69 -25.54 7.15 -1.06
N GLY A 70 -26.27 8.06 -1.72
CA GLY A 70 -26.26 9.47 -1.37
C GLY A 70 -24.91 10.18 -1.58
N GLY A 71 -23.99 9.58 -2.35
CA GLY A 71 -22.65 10.11 -2.59
C GLY A 71 -21.65 9.83 -1.46
N GLN A 72 -21.99 8.95 -0.52
CA GLN A 72 -21.06 8.53 0.53
C GLN A 72 -19.94 7.65 -0.05
N PRO A 73 -18.67 7.85 0.35
CA PRO A 73 -17.58 7.04 -0.16
C PRO A 73 -17.66 5.61 0.38
N GLU A 74 -17.75 4.64 -0.52
CA GLU A 74 -17.61 3.22 -0.20
C GLU A 74 -16.16 2.78 -0.32
N GLU A 75 -15.62 2.18 0.74
CA GLU A 75 -14.23 1.75 0.77
C GLU A 75 -13.96 0.60 -0.22
N SER A 76 -12.88 0.70 -0.98
CA SER A 76 -12.37 -0.45 -1.73
C SER A 76 -11.46 -1.31 -0.85
N LEU A 77 -11.32 -2.59 -1.22
CA LEU A 77 -10.28 -3.46 -0.67
C LEU A 77 -8.88 -2.84 -0.77
N ARG A 78 -8.63 -2.04 -1.82
CA ARG A 78 -7.33 -1.41 -2.09
C ARG A 78 -7.03 -0.30 -1.08
N LEU A 79 -8.05 0.43 -0.63
CA LEU A 79 -7.93 1.40 0.45
C LEU A 79 -7.59 0.72 1.79
N MET A 80 -8.20 -0.43 2.09
CA MET A 80 -7.83 -1.25 3.26
C MET A 80 -6.38 -1.73 3.17
N LEU A 81 -5.92 -2.21 2.02
CA LEU A 81 -4.52 -2.62 1.82
C LEU A 81 -3.54 -1.45 1.97
N PHE A 82 -3.94 -0.26 1.52
CA PHE A 82 -3.18 0.96 1.74
C PHE A 82 -3.10 1.31 3.23
N LEU A 83 -4.20 1.19 3.98
CA LEU A 83 -4.20 1.34 5.44
C LEU A 83 -3.23 0.34 6.10
N HIS A 84 -3.23 -0.93 5.70
CA HIS A 84 -2.27 -1.92 6.20
C HIS A 84 -0.82 -1.51 5.92
N ALA A 85 -0.52 -0.97 4.72
CA ALA A 85 0.79 -0.43 4.41
C ALA A 85 1.20 0.70 5.37
N MET A 86 0.30 1.64 5.65
CA MET A 86 0.56 2.74 6.58
C MET A 86 0.74 2.25 8.03
N GLN A 87 -0.02 1.24 8.44
CA GLN A 87 0.13 0.61 9.75
C GLN A 87 1.47 -0.12 9.89
N ASP A 88 1.95 -0.77 8.83
CA ASP A 88 3.26 -1.42 8.81
C ASP A 88 4.38 -0.37 8.89
N LEU A 89 4.31 0.71 8.11
CA LEU A 89 5.22 1.85 8.23
C LEU A 89 5.27 2.38 9.67
N ARG A 90 4.11 2.63 10.29
CA ARG A 90 4.03 3.12 11.67
C ARG A 90 4.66 2.16 12.67
N ALA A 91 4.48 0.85 12.51
CA ALA A 91 5.08 -0.13 13.41
C ALA A 91 6.59 -0.20 13.26
N LEU A 92 7.11 -0.16 12.02
CA LEU A 92 8.54 -0.10 11.77
C LEU A 92 9.16 1.18 12.37
N SER A 93 8.53 2.34 12.14
CA SER A 93 8.96 3.61 12.75
C SER A 93 8.85 3.63 14.27
N TYR A 94 7.87 2.92 14.85
CA TYR A 94 7.78 2.79 16.30
C TYR A 94 8.89 1.90 16.86
N LEU A 95 9.15 0.77 16.21
CA LEU A 95 10.26 -0.11 16.58
C LEU A 95 11.61 0.62 16.47
N GLU A 96 11.83 1.42 15.43
CA GLU A 96 13.04 2.24 15.28
C GLU A 96 13.26 3.18 16.47
N LYS A 97 12.19 3.72 17.07
CA LYS A 97 12.27 4.57 18.28
C LYS A 97 12.64 3.79 19.54
N LEU A 98 12.29 2.50 19.61
CA LEU A 98 12.57 1.64 20.76
C LEU A 98 13.94 0.96 20.66
N SER A 99 14.50 0.85 19.46
CA SER A 99 15.82 0.26 19.21
C SER A 99 16.68 1.17 18.34
N SER A 100 16.96 0.77 17.10
CA SER A 100 17.72 1.54 16.14
C SER A 100 17.27 1.21 14.71
N ARG A 101 17.62 2.08 13.78
CA ARG A 101 17.33 1.91 12.36
C ARG A 101 17.93 0.62 11.81
N GLU A 102 19.18 0.36 12.16
CA GLU A 102 19.98 -0.78 11.72
C GLU A 102 19.34 -2.09 12.16
N GLU A 103 18.79 -2.14 13.38
CA GLU A 103 18.09 -3.33 13.89
C GLU A 103 16.81 -3.61 13.08
N VAL A 104 16.01 -2.59 12.80
CA VAL A 104 14.78 -2.76 12.03
C VAL A 104 15.07 -3.16 10.58
N GLU A 105 16.10 -2.56 9.95
CA GLU A 105 16.52 -2.93 8.59
C GLU A 105 17.04 -4.37 8.55
N ALA A 106 17.83 -4.79 9.54
CA ALA A 106 18.25 -6.19 9.67
C ALA A 106 17.05 -7.14 9.82
N LEU A 107 16.05 -6.77 10.62
CA LEU A 107 14.82 -7.55 10.80
C LEU A 107 14.01 -7.66 9.50
N ILE A 108 13.88 -6.56 8.75
CA ILE A 108 13.22 -6.55 7.42
C ILE A 108 13.97 -7.48 6.45
N HIS A 109 15.29 -7.40 6.38
CA HIS A 109 16.09 -8.15 5.41
C HIS A 109 16.43 -9.59 5.82
N GLN A 110 16.14 -9.99 7.07
CA GLN A 110 16.36 -11.35 7.52
C GLN A 110 15.64 -12.38 6.61
N GLY A 111 16.43 -13.31 6.08
CA GLY A 111 15.97 -14.38 5.19
C GLY A 111 15.82 -13.97 3.72
N LEU A 112 16.11 -12.72 3.35
CA LEU A 112 16.08 -12.27 1.96
C LEU A 112 17.42 -12.47 1.27
N SER A 113 17.38 -12.98 0.03
CA SER A 113 18.56 -13.13 -0.82
C SER A 113 19.03 -11.82 -1.45
N ALA A 114 18.18 -10.78 -1.43
CA ALA A 114 18.49 -9.46 -1.96
C ALA A 114 17.79 -8.36 -1.13
N PRO A 115 18.37 -7.15 -1.07
CA PRO A 115 17.72 -6.00 -0.45
C PRO A 115 16.40 -5.65 -1.14
N ILE A 116 15.43 -5.18 -0.35
CA ILE A 116 14.17 -4.62 -0.84
C ILE A 116 14.44 -3.27 -1.52
N THR A 117 13.87 -3.11 -2.71
CA THR A 117 13.84 -1.87 -3.48
C THR A 117 12.41 -1.62 -3.96
N MET A 118 12.21 -0.53 -4.71
CA MET A 118 10.91 -0.23 -5.35
C MET A 118 10.47 -1.30 -6.37
N LYS A 119 11.40 -2.10 -6.90
CA LYS A 119 11.14 -3.09 -7.97
C LYS A 119 11.38 -4.53 -7.52
N VAL A 120 12.30 -4.74 -6.59
CA VAL A 120 12.71 -6.04 -6.07
C VAL A 120 12.25 -6.16 -4.64
N TYR A 121 11.33 -7.09 -4.37
CA TYR A 121 10.78 -7.35 -3.04
C TYR A 121 10.07 -8.72 -3.07
N PRO A 122 9.86 -9.36 -1.91
CA PRO A 122 9.10 -10.60 -1.82
C PRO A 122 7.68 -10.45 -2.36
N ARG A 123 7.25 -11.37 -3.22
CA ARG A 123 5.93 -11.35 -3.87
C ARG A 123 4.94 -12.33 -3.24
N GLU A 124 5.18 -12.65 -1.97
CA GLU A 124 4.38 -13.59 -1.19
C GLU A 124 3.74 -12.87 -0.02
N GLU A 125 2.43 -13.05 0.16
CA GLU A 125 1.67 -12.43 1.24
C GLU A 125 2.16 -12.89 2.62
N ALA A 126 2.55 -14.17 2.72
CA ALA A 126 3.10 -14.76 3.93
C ALA A 126 4.32 -13.98 4.46
N TRP A 127 5.17 -13.45 3.56
CA TRP A 127 6.33 -12.68 3.98
C TRP A 127 5.94 -11.40 4.73
N LEU A 128 4.93 -10.66 4.25
CA LEU A 128 4.45 -9.44 4.92
C LEU A 128 3.84 -9.75 6.28
N LEU A 129 3.07 -10.83 6.38
CA LEU A 129 2.46 -11.28 7.64
C LEU A 129 3.52 -11.70 8.66
N CYS A 130 4.51 -12.50 8.22
CA CYS A 130 5.63 -12.92 9.06
C CYS A 130 6.50 -11.73 9.51
N LEU A 131 6.78 -10.77 8.61
CA LEU A 131 7.45 -9.53 8.99
C LEU A 131 6.65 -8.79 10.06
N ARG A 132 5.35 -8.60 9.86
CA ARG A 132 4.52 -7.90 10.82
C ARG A 132 4.50 -8.59 12.19
N HIS A 133 4.45 -9.93 12.21
CA HIS A 133 4.52 -10.71 13.43
C HIS A 133 5.84 -10.49 14.18
N ARG A 134 6.98 -10.59 13.49
CA ARG A 134 8.31 -10.34 14.07
C ARG A 134 8.44 -8.93 14.63
N VAL A 135 7.96 -7.92 13.91
CA VAL A 135 7.96 -6.52 14.36
C VAL A 135 7.13 -6.36 15.64
N ASN A 136 5.91 -6.92 15.67
CA ASN A 136 5.05 -6.83 16.86
C ASN A 136 5.66 -7.55 18.07
N GLN A 137 6.27 -8.73 17.88
CA GLN A 137 6.98 -9.45 18.94
C GLN A 137 8.13 -8.60 19.49
N ARG A 138 8.95 -8.04 18.60
CA ARG A 138 10.09 -7.22 19.01
C ARG A 138 9.68 -5.95 19.75
N ILE A 139 8.60 -5.29 19.31
CA ILE A 139 8.01 -4.15 20.03
C ILE A 139 7.59 -4.57 21.44
N LYS A 140 6.93 -5.72 21.60
CA LYS A 140 6.48 -6.23 22.91
C LYS A 140 7.63 -6.53 23.86
N GLU A 141 8.81 -6.87 23.36
CA GLU A 141 10.00 -7.12 24.19
C GLU A 141 10.66 -5.83 24.69
N LEU A 142 10.48 -4.72 23.97
CA LEU A 142 11.18 -3.45 24.22
C LEU A 142 10.32 -2.37 24.90
N ALA A 143 9.00 -2.47 24.78
CA ALA A 143 8.03 -1.53 25.35
C ALA A 143 7.43 -2.04 26.66
#